data_AF-A0A445EEC1-F1
#
_entry.id   AF-A0A445EEC1-F1
#
_cell.length_a   1.000
_cell.length_b   1.000
_cell.length_c   1.000
_cell.angle_alpha   90.00
_cell.angle_beta   90.00
_cell.angle_gamma   90.00
#
_symmetry.space_group_name_H-M   'P 1'
#
loop_
_entity.id
_entity.type
_entity.pdbx_description
1 polymer ?
#
loop_
_entity_poly.entity_id
_entity_poly.type
_entity_poly.pdbx_seq_one_letter_code
_entity_poly.pdbx_strand_id
1 'polypeptide(L)' 'MMMEFLLFDMDRVLRGGRYLWIDKFFSKRVDLEKLYALLIEKLGYKKVKRATGNKNDASGIKNAEVFLTALLQKPTSR' A
#
# COMPACT_ATOMS: atom_id res chain seq x y z
N MET A 1 -2.92 12.70 -5.03
CA MET A 1 -4.36 12.75 -5.35
C MET A 1 -4.85 11.59 -6.21
N MET A 2 -4.22 11.20 -7.33
CA MET A 2 -4.77 10.09 -8.15
C MET A 2 -4.72 8.70 -7.49
N MET A 3 -3.69 8.41 -6.70
CA MET A 3 -3.43 7.05 -6.20
C MET A 3 -4.33 6.61 -5.03
N GLU A 4 -4.94 7.54 -4.31
CA GLU A 4 -5.85 7.22 -3.21
C GLU A 4 -7.13 6.56 -3.74
N PHE A 5 -7.62 7.02 -4.89
CA PHE A 5 -8.80 6.45 -5.56
C PHE A 5 -8.57 5.03 -6.05
N LEU A 6 -7.35 4.69 -6.49
CA LEU A 6 -7.02 3.34 -6.95
C LEU A 6 -7.30 2.28 -5.87
N LEU A 7 -6.92 2.55 -4.62
CA LEU A 7 -7.18 1.64 -3.50
C LEU A 7 -8.67 1.49 -3.20
N PHE A 8 -9.45 2.57 -3.32
CA PHE A 8 -10.90 2.52 -3.18
C PHE A 8 -11.57 1.73 -4.30
N ASP A 9 -11.14 1.92 -5.55
CA ASP A 9 -11.67 1.18 -6.68
C ASP A 9 -11.34 -0.32 -6.57
N MET A 10 -10.10 -0.66 -6.18
CA MET A 10 -9.70 -2.03 -5.89
C MET A 10 -10.52 -2.61 -4.73
N ASP A 11 -10.72 -1.86 -3.64
CA ASP A 11 -11.55 -2.29 -2.52
C ASP A 11 -12.99 -2.57 -2.96
N ARG A 12 -13.58 -1.70 -3.77
CA ARG A 12 -14.96 -1.87 -4.25
C ARG A 12 -15.14 -3.13 -5.09
N VAL A 13 -14.15 -3.48 -5.90
CA VAL A 13 -14.18 -4.67 -6.76
C VAL A 13 -13.88 -5.95 -5.96
N LEU A 14 -13.04 -5.87 -4.93
CA LEU A 14 -12.63 -7.04 -4.16
C LEU A 14 -13.76 -7.50 -3.21
N ARG A 15 -14.17 -8.76 -3.31
CA ARG A 15 -15.14 -9.35 -2.37
C ARG A 15 -14.50 -9.62 -1.00
N GLY A 16 -15.30 -9.64 0.07
CA GLY A 16 -14.83 -9.91 1.43
C GLY A 16 -14.04 -11.22 1.53
N GLY A 17 -12.97 -11.21 2.32
CA GLY A 17 -12.07 -12.36 2.54
C GLY A 17 -11.04 -12.64 1.46
N ARG A 18 -11.07 -11.91 0.34
CA ARG A 18 -10.09 -12.05 -0.76
C ARG A 18 -8.80 -11.28 -0.46
N TYR A 19 -7.78 -11.59 -1.25
CA TYR A 19 -6.45 -10.97 -1.12
C TYR A 19 -6.22 -9.91 -2.19
N LEU A 20 -5.60 -8.83 -1.76
CA LEU A 20 -5.07 -7.76 -2.58
C LEU A 20 -3.54 -7.86 -2.55
N TRP A 21 -2.95 -8.14 -3.71
CA TRP A 21 -1.50 -8.16 -3.86
C TRP A 21 -1.05 -6.90 -4.60
N ILE A 22 -0.20 -6.14 -3.93
CA ILE A 22 0.51 -4.99 -4.46
C ILE A 22 1.98 -5.39 -4.56
N ASP A 23 2.58 -5.30 -5.74
CA ASP A 23 4.00 -5.59 -5.96
C ASP A 23 4.70 -4.40 -6.63
N LYS A 24 5.96 -4.16 -6.26
CA LYS A 24 6.83 -3.10 -6.82
C LYS A 24 6.14 -1.73 -6.92
N PHE A 25 5.29 -1.40 -5.95
CA PHE A 25 4.61 -0.11 -5.92
C PHE A 25 5.59 0.98 -5.53
N PHE A 26 5.90 1.90 -6.44
CA PHE A 26 6.81 3.01 -6.18
C PHE A 26 6.05 4.14 -5.50
N SER A 27 6.54 4.60 -4.35
CA SER A 27 5.99 5.77 -3.67
C SER A 27 7.03 6.40 -2.76
N LYS A 28 6.83 7.65 -2.37
CA LYS A 28 7.64 8.28 -1.32
C LYS A 28 7.37 7.56 -0.01
N ARG A 29 8.41 7.29 0.78
CA ARG A 29 8.27 6.65 2.11
C ARG A 29 7.22 7.34 2.98
N VAL A 30 7.21 8.67 2.98
CA VAL A 30 6.27 9.47 3.79
C VAL A 30 4.81 9.22 3.41
N ASP A 31 4.49 9.14 2.12
CA ASP A 31 3.13 8.89 1.65
C ASP A 31 2.71 7.47 2.00
N LEU A 32 3.64 6.52 1.90
CA LEU A 32 3.45 5.11 2.21
C LEU A 32 3.08 4.87 3.68
N GLU A 33 3.69 5.63 4.59
CA GLU A 33 3.41 5.57 6.02
C GLU A 33 2.21 6.41 6.43
N LYS A 34 2.06 7.62 5.88
CA LYS A 34 1.02 8.56 6.32
C LYS A 34 -0.31 8.42 5.58
N LEU A 35 -0.32 8.00 4.33
CA LEU A 35 -1.55 7.89 3.52
C LEU A 35 -1.96 6.42 3.37
N TYR A 36 -1.10 5.61 2.75
CA TYR A 36 -1.45 4.24 2.39
C TYR A 36 -1.63 3.35 3.62
N ALA A 37 -0.76 3.46 4.63
CA ALA A 37 -0.92 2.66 5.84
C ALA A 37 -2.20 3.02 6.61
N LEU A 38 -2.55 4.32 6.69
CA LEU A 38 -3.79 4.78 7.32
C LEU A 38 -5.02 4.35 6.51
N LEU A 39 -4.98 4.39 5.18
CA LEU A 39 -6.09 3.94 4.33
C LEU A 39 -6.34 2.44 4.48
N ILE A 40 -5.29 1.62 4.46
CA ILE A 40 -5.38 0.16 4.67
C ILE A 40 -6.01 -0.13 6.03
N GLU A 41 -5.62 0.60 7.07
CA GLU A 41 -6.18 0.47 8.42
C GLU A 41 -7.64 0.91 8.49
N LYS A 42 -7.99 2.08 7.92
CA LYS A 42 -9.38 2.57 7.83
C LYS A 42 -10.30 1.63 7.07
N LEU A 43 -9.78 0.95 6.04
CA LEU A 43 -10.54 -0.03 5.27
C LEU A 43 -10.60 -1.41 5.96
N GLY A 44 -9.90 -1.61 7.07
CA GLY A 44 -9.92 -2.84 7.87
C GLY A 44 -9.11 -3.99 7.25
N TYR A 45 -8.20 -3.71 6.32
CA TYR A 45 -7.41 -4.74 5.66
C TYR A 45 -6.40 -5.36 6.63
N LYS A 46 -6.38 -6.69 6.69
CA LYS A 46 -5.35 -7.43 7.43
C LYS A 46 -4.06 -7.46 6.60
N LYS A 47 -2.96 -6.99 7.19
CA LYS A 47 -1.63 -7.05 6.57
C LYS A 47 -1.08 -8.47 6.73
N VAL A 48 -1.07 -9.24 5.65
CA VAL A 48 -0.59 -10.64 5.67
C VAL A 48 0.92 -10.68 5.46
N LYS A 49 1.41 -9.91 4.51
CA LYS A 49 2.84 -9.74 4.27
C LYS A 49 3.11 -8.33 3.79
N ARG A 50 4.17 -7.70 4.27
CA ARG A 50 4.62 -6.41 3.78
C ARG A 50 6.14 -6.41 3.71
N ALA A 51 6.68 -5.97 2.59
CA ALA A 51 8.08 -5.75 2.35
C ALA A 51 8.25 -4.36 1.74
N THR A 52 9.20 -3.60 2.26
CA THR A 52 9.54 -2.27 1.74
C THR A 52 11.01 -2.31 1.33
N GLY A 53 11.29 -2.10 0.05
CA GLY A 53 12.65 -1.96 -0.48
C GLY A 53 13.00 -0.48 -0.65
N ASN A 54 14.15 -0.05 -0.13
CA ASN A 54 14.63 1.30 -0.39
C ASN A 54 15.21 1.37 -1.79
N LYS A 55 14.77 2.36 -2.57
CA LYS A 55 15.48 2.77 -3.78
C LYS A 55 16.56 3.74 -3.31
N ASN A 56 17.68 3.21 -2.80
CA ASN A 56 18.85 4.03 -2.51
C ASN A 56 19.41 4.51 -3.85
N ASP A 57 18.95 5.68 -4.28
CA ASP A 57 19.61 6.39 -5.37
C ASP A 57 20.97 6.87 -4.85
N ALA A 58 22.03 6.56 -5.57
CA ALA A 58 23.42 6.87 -5.21
C ALA A 58 23.74 8.39 -5.16
N SER A 59 22.71 9.24 -5.26
CA SER A 59 22.81 10.68 -5.51
C SER A 59 22.55 11.57 -4.28
N GLY A 60 22.37 11.02 -3.08
CA GLY A 60 22.29 11.82 -1.84
C GLY A 60 21.06 12.75 -1.72
N ILE A 61 20.10 12.66 -2.65
CA ILE A 61 18.86 13.44 -2.60
C ILE A 61 17.88 12.75 -1.65
N LYS A 62 17.49 13.46 -0.59
CA LYS A 62 16.56 13.02 0.49
C LYS A 62 15.10 12.83 0.04
N ASN A 63 14.86 12.26 -1.14
CA ASN A 63 13.55 11.79 -1.57
C ASN A 63 13.59 10.27 -1.61
N ALA A 64 13.58 9.64 -0.43
CA ALA A 64 13.63 8.18 -0.28
C ALA A 64 12.38 7.55 -0.93
N GLU A 65 12.43 7.37 -2.24
CA GLU A 65 11.52 6.54 -2.99
C GLU A 65 11.71 5.11 -2.50
N VAL A 66 10.60 4.46 -2.19
CA VAL A 66 10.61 3.08 -1.72
C VAL A 66 9.66 2.27 -2.59
N PHE A 67 10.02 1.01 -2.80
CA PHE A 67 9.12 0.03 -3.38
C PHE A 67 8.39 -0.67 -2.24
N LEU A 68 7.06 -0.70 -2.32
CA LEU A 68 6.21 -1.49 -1.45
C LEU A 68 5.73 -2.72 -2.19
N THR A 69 5.96 -3.87 -1.57
CA THR A 69 5.25 -5.11 -1.87
C THR A 69 4.40 -5.45 -0.65
N ALA A 70 3.09 -5.56 -0.82
CA ALA A 70 2.17 -5.88 0.25
C ALA A 70 1.12 -6.90 -0.21
N LEU A 71 0.89 -7.90 0.64
CA LEU A 71 -0.25 -8.80 0.55
C LEU A 71 -1.21 -8.44 1.67
N LEU A 72 -2.40 -7.99 1.28
CA LEU A 72 -3.44 -7.54 2.19
C LEU A 72 -4.66 -8.45 2.02
N GLN A 73 -5.34 -8.78 3.11
CA GLN A 73 -6.59 -9.52 3.06
C GLN A 73 -7.75 -8.59 3.43
N LYS A 74 -8.76 -8.54 2.57
CA LYS A 74 -9.97 -7.77 2.84
C LYS A 74 -10.78 -8.43 3.97
N PRO A 75 -11.32 -7.66 4.93
CA PRO A 75 -12.13 -8.23 6.00
C PRO A 75 -13.36 -8.95 5.42
N THR A 76 -13.73 -10.08 6.02
CA THR A 76 -14.89 -10.90 5.63
C THR A 76 -16.21 -10.35 6.16
N SER A 77 -16.16 -9.56 7.24
CA SER A 77 -17.26 -8.77 7.78
C SER A 77 -16.73 -7.40 8.17
N ARG A 78 -17.47 -6.34 7.84
CA ARG A 78 -17.35 -5.06 8.54
C ARG A 78 -18.18 -5.11 9.82
#